data_AF-A8X8N1-F1
#
_entry.id   AF-A8X8N1-F1
#
_cell.length_a   1.000
_cell.length_b   1.000
_cell.length_c   1.000
_cell.angle_alpha   90.00
_cell.angle_beta   90.00
_cell.angle_gamma   90.00
#
_symmetry.space_group_name_H-M   'P 1'
#
loop_
_entity.id
_entity.type
_entity.pdbx_description
1 polymer ?
#
loop_
_entity_poly.entity_id
_entity_poly.type
_entity_poly.pdbx_seq_one_letter_code
_entity_poly.pdbx_strand_id
1 'polypeptide(L)'
;MNKKFKQLNSYGTSAYGFKHEDYDHFYNYAIGINDTGLQTVYDNNGEIMELKDVSVSSFFKNIIKQNIIDMLWINIDGGEFEYWSYFSKKGQFERLGIIVCQFNLEVERNDGNTFSKLISNLLESETYIFLRSEIKENPKQLKMVNYQLLRNDFSANTEKFKEFYRYRKSVFYYCGIILIVVFLAVNFLSYDDETIDSQEQNYAEHPRNIVAEQESGQKLPFTTTPSPPLIPYKYEELPACDFSTDSPKPLHNAEAIANEFFKCASMILLRFAMNPQGMLFNWPYTIYVCDEEDLSSRIPLISFDNGQKQYWAVLPTCQEKTTLVTLGASENTKSEEDIKKLLKDLETFGTDPFHGKNNAYGKFNQVALSTDDHEISMVDSNDKFSDKNFVATVDQREFFNVTKIDMLWITPNAGNFKYEKYLNKDGEFEKMGVKVCQINIEITKNDADKWFKLINPLVQEKRFIFMRPMATEGGELIRTYLLNVADPECVRKYLQ
;
A
#
# COMPACT_ATOMS: atom_id res chain seq x y z
N MET A 1 -1.34 -36.47 8.51
CA MET A 1 -0.15 -36.38 7.63
C MET A 1 0.46 -37.77 7.34
N ASN A 2 0.45 -38.65 8.34
CA ASN A 2 1.07 -39.98 8.33
C ASN A 2 0.54 -40.93 7.23
N LYS A 3 -0.69 -40.70 6.73
CA LYS A 3 -1.25 -41.46 5.59
C LYS A 3 -0.51 -41.22 4.26
N LYS A 4 0.16 -40.07 4.08
CA LYS A 4 0.86 -39.71 2.82
C LYS A 4 2.38 -39.91 2.88
N PHE A 5 2.99 -39.84 4.06
CA PHE A 5 4.44 -39.97 4.25
C PHE A 5 4.75 -41.12 5.21
N LYS A 6 5.04 -42.31 4.66
CA LYS A 6 5.23 -43.55 5.44
C LYS A 6 6.45 -43.54 6.38
N GLN A 7 7.36 -42.58 6.22
CA GLN A 7 8.57 -42.42 7.03
C GLN A 7 8.56 -41.13 7.85
N LEU A 8 7.42 -40.42 7.91
CA LEU A 8 7.29 -39.24 8.74
C LEU A 8 7.25 -39.68 10.21
N ASN A 9 8.14 -39.12 11.02
CA ASN A 9 8.08 -39.20 12.46
C ASN A 9 7.64 -37.83 13.00
N SER A 10 6.44 -37.78 13.58
CA SER A 10 5.73 -36.53 13.87
C SER A 10 5.59 -36.29 15.38
N TYR A 11 5.91 -35.07 15.79
CA TYR A 11 5.83 -34.61 17.17
C TYR A 11 4.86 -33.43 17.25
N GLY A 12 3.93 -33.47 18.21
CA GLY A 12 2.95 -32.40 18.44
C GLY A 12 2.84 -32.05 19.92
N THR A 13 2.43 -30.82 20.22
CA THR A 13 2.09 -30.40 21.58
C THR A 13 0.92 -29.42 21.56
N SER A 14 0.15 -29.38 22.65
CA SER A 14 -0.94 -28.42 22.83
C SER A 14 -1.16 -28.09 24.30
N ALA A 15 -1.46 -26.82 24.56
CA ALA A 15 -1.86 -26.31 25.87
C ALA A 15 -3.35 -26.52 26.18
N TYR A 16 -4.12 -27.18 25.30
CA TYR A 16 -5.58 -27.36 25.47
C TYR A 16 -6.00 -28.80 25.81
N GLY A 17 -5.04 -29.68 26.12
CA GLY A 17 -5.33 -30.99 26.72
C GLY A 17 -5.85 -32.09 25.78
N PHE A 18 -6.05 -31.82 24.49
CA PHE A 18 -6.55 -32.81 23.52
C PHE A 18 -5.46 -33.78 23.05
N LYS A 19 -5.75 -35.08 23.02
CA LYS A 19 -4.92 -36.05 22.28
C LYS A 19 -5.22 -35.95 20.79
N HIS A 20 -4.19 -35.70 19.99
CA HIS A 20 -4.29 -35.83 18.53
C HIS A 20 -3.69 -37.15 18.06
N GLU A 21 -4.54 -38.02 17.51
CA GLU A 21 -4.15 -39.33 16.94
C GLU A 21 -3.35 -39.21 15.62
N ASP A 22 -3.26 -38.00 15.07
CA ASP A 22 -2.55 -37.71 13.82
C ASP A 22 -1.03 -37.57 13.97
N TYR A 23 -0.52 -37.57 15.21
CA TYR A 23 0.92 -37.47 15.54
C TYR A 23 1.44 -38.78 16.14
N ASP A 24 2.68 -39.15 15.83
CA ASP A 24 3.34 -40.34 16.41
C ASP A 24 3.67 -40.12 17.89
N HIS A 25 4.00 -38.88 18.24
CA HIS A 25 4.26 -38.43 19.60
C HIS A 25 3.50 -37.12 19.88
N PHE A 26 2.57 -37.13 20.84
CA PHE A 26 1.82 -35.93 21.23
C PHE A 26 1.93 -35.66 22.72
N TYR A 27 2.18 -34.41 23.08
CA TYR A 27 2.36 -33.96 24.47
C TYR A 27 1.35 -32.89 24.86
N ASN A 28 0.76 -33.02 26.04
CA ASN A 28 -0.09 -31.97 26.62
C ASN A 28 0.80 -31.01 27.42
N TYR A 29 1.76 -30.36 26.75
CA TYR A 29 2.67 -29.40 27.37
C TYR A 29 2.36 -27.99 26.88
N ALA A 30 2.37 -27.05 27.81
CA ALA A 30 2.55 -25.65 27.47
C ALA A 30 4.04 -25.42 27.17
N ILE A 31 4.30 -24.63 26.13
CA ILE A 31 5.66 -24.36 25.67
C ILE A 31 5.99 -22.90 25.95
N GLY A 32 6.72 -22.67 27.04
CA GLY A 32 7.12 -21.33 27.49
C GLY A 32 8.59 -21.00 27.25
N ILE A 33 9.02 -19.89 27.85
CA ILE A 33 10.42 -19.44 27.85
C ILE A 33 11.25 -20.25 28.86
N ASN A 34 10.68 -20.59 30.02
CA ASN A 34 11.36 -21.24 31.14
C ASN A 34 10.66 -22.55 31.54
N ASP A 35 11.39 -23.46 32.19
CA ASP A 35 10.82 -24.66 32.79
C ASP A 35 10.14 -24.29 34.13
N THR A 36 8.93 -23.70 34.08
CA THR A 36 8.23 -23.24 35.31
C THR A 36 7.56 -24.39 36.07
N GLY A 37 7.44 -25.57 35.45
CA GLY A 37 6.98 -26.80 36.07
C GLY A 37 5.51 -27.09 35.78
N LEU A 38 4.59 -26.25 36.27
CA LEU A 38 3.16 -26.38 36.04
C LEU A 38 2.54 -25.00 35.72
N GLN A 39 1.70 -24.95 34.69
CA GLN A 39 0.89 -23.81 34.31
C GLN A 39 -0.59 -24.17 34.41
N THR A 40 -1.38 -23.26 34.98
CA THR A 40 -2.82 -23.37 35.06
C THR A 40 -3.44 -22.83 33.78
N VAL A 41 -4.18 -23.67 33.06
CA VAL A 41 -4.93 -23.30 31.85
C VAL A 41 -6.40 -23.68 32.00
N TYR A 42 -7.28 -23.04 31.24
CA TYR A 42 -8.67 -23.43 31.16
C TYR A 42 -8.88 -24.39 29.98
N ASP A 43 -9.58 -25.49 30.21
CA ASP A 43 -10.01 -26.39 29.14
C ASP A 43 -11.16 -25.76 28.31
N ASN A 44 -11.60 -26.44 27.26
CA ASN A 44 -12.70 -25.96 26.41
C ASN A 44 -14.06 -25.89 27.13
N ASN A 45 -14.19 -26.45 28.34
CA ASN A 45 -15.38 -26.36 29.19
C ASN A 45 -15.24 -25.26 30.25
N GLY A 46 -14.10 -24.56 30.30
CA GLY A 46 -13.79 -23.55 31.32
C GLY A 46 -13.30 -24.14 32.65
N GLU A 47 -12.95 -25.42 32.71
CA GLU A 47 -12.39 -26.07 33.89
C GLU A 47 -10.87 -25.83 33.99
N ILE A 48 -10.38 -25.70 35.22
CA ILE A 48 -8.96 -25.50 35.49
C ILE A 48 -8.20 -26.82 35.29
N MET A 49 -7.22 -26.82 34.40
CA MET A 49 -6.25 -27.89 34.22
C MET A 49 -4.84 -27.40 34.56
N GLU A 50 -4.07 -28.23 35.26
CA GLU A 50 -2.63 -28.04 35.42
C GLU A 50 -1.89 -28.77 34.31
N LEU A 51 -1.21 -28.02 33.46
CA LEU A 51 -0.34 -28.55 32.42
C LEU A 51 1.11 -28.37 32.77
N LYS A 52 1.95 -29.29 32.28
CA LYS A 52 3.39 -29.16 32.42
C LYS A 52 3.88 -28.06 31.47
N ASP A 53 4.49 -27.03 32.02
CA ASP A 53 5.16 -25.97 31.25
C ASP A 53 6.63 -26.33 31.07
N VAL A 54 7.06 -26.37 29.80
CA VAL A 54 8.41 -26.76 29.41
C VAL A 54 8.96 -25.71 28.46
N SER A 55 10.19 -25.27 28.72
CA SER A 55 10.92 -24.37 27.82
C SER A 55 11.12 -25.01 26.44
N VAL A 56 11.14 -24.20 25.39
CA VAL A 56 11.47 -24.69 24.04
C VAL A 56 12.82 -25.41 24.02
N SER A 57 13.80 -24.91 24.76
CA SER A 57 15.11 -25.56 24.86
C SER A 57 15.02 -26.99 25.42
N SER A 58 14.29 -27.19 26.52
CA SER A 58 14.05 -28.51 27.11
C SER A 58 13.18 -29.39 26.22
N PHE A 59 12.19 -28.82 25.53
CA PHE A 59 11.32 -29.57 24.63
C PHE A 59 12.10 -30.19 23.47
N PHE A 60 12.91 -29.42 22.76
CA PHE A 60 13.68 -29.97 21.65
C PHE A 60 14.83 -30.87 22.12
N LYS A 61 15.59 -30.44 23.15
CA LYS A 61 16.80 -31.16 23.58
C LYS A 61 16.52 -32.42 24.40
N ASN A 62 15.55 -32.36 25.31
CA ASN A 62 15.32 -33.41 26.30
C ASN A 62 14.11 -34.28 25.98
N ILE A 63 13.11 -33.76 25.26
CA ILE A 63 11.88 -34.50 24.95
C ILE A 63 11.92 -35.06 23.52
N ILE A 64 12.00 -34.19 22.50
CA ILE A 64 12.04 -34.62 21.10
C ILE A 64 13.36 -35.34 20.78
N LYS A 65 14.49 -34.80 21.28
CA LYS A 65 15.84 -35.34 21.08
C LYS A 65 16.24 -35.49 19.61
N GLN A 66 15.77 -34.57 18.76
CA GLN A 66 16.14 -34.49 17.36
C GLN A 66 16.93 -33.21 17.11
N ASN A 67 18.08 -33.34 16.46
CA ASN A 67 18.93 -32.20 16.11
C ASN A 67 18.58 -31.62 14.74
N ILE A 68 17.81 -32.34 13.92
CA ILE A 68 17.35 -31.87 12.60
C ILE A 68 15.83 -31.97 12.58
N ILE A 69 15.19 -30.85 12.26
CA ILE A 69 13.74 -30.71 12.17
C ILE A 69 13.40 -30.31 10.74
N ASP A 70 12.87 -31.26 9.97
CA ASP A 70 12.55 -31.05 8.56
C ASP A 70 11.40 -30.05 8.35
N MET A 71 10.39 -30.10 9.22
CA MET A 71 9.18 -29.28 9.20
C MET A 71 8.78 -28.89 10.62
N LEU A 72 8.80 -27.59 10.91
CA LEU A 72 8.33 -27.06 12.20
C LEU A 72 7.11 -26.17 11.98
N TRP A 73 5.98 -26.50 12.58
CA TRP A 73 4.77 -25.66 12.52
C TRP A 73 4.53 -25.04 13.88
N ILE A 74 4.42 -23.72 13.91
CA ILE A 74 4.24 -22.93 15.13
C ILE A 74 2.91 -22.21 15.01
N ASN A 75 1.95 -22.63 15.83
CA ASN A 75 0.75 -21.84 16.11
C ASN A 75 0.95 -21.17 17.47
N ILE A 76 0.82 -19.84 17.51
CA ILE A 76 0.91 -19.02 18.72
C ILE A 76 -0.46 -18.44 19.04
N ASP A 77 -1.42 -19.31 19.38
CA ASP A 77 -2.60 -18.91 20.12
C ASP A 77 -2.24 -18.89 21.62
N GLY A 78 -2.12 -17.70 22.21
CA GLY A 78 -1.99 -17.53 23.67
C GLY A 78 -0.67 -18.01 24.30
N GLY A 79 0.40 -18.23 23.52
CA GLY A 79 1.71 -18.69 24.01
C GLY A 79 2.80 -17.61 23.97
N GLU A 80 3.38 -17.30 25.12
CA GLU A 80 4.52 -16.37 25.28
C GLU A 80 5.85 -17.03 24.86
N PHE A 81 6.07 -17.25 23.57
CA PHE A 81 7.37 -17.68 23.07
C PHE A 81 8.01 -16.64 22.15
N GLU A 82 9.14 -16.07 22.59
CA GLU A 82 9.96 -15.16 21.79
C GLU A 82 10.69 -15.89 20.64
N TYR A 83 9.95 -16.30 19.61
CA TYR A 83 10.44 -17.01 18.42
C TYR A 83 11.66 -16.33 17.78
N TRP A 84 11.72 -15.01 17.83
CA TRP A 84 12.87 -14.19 17.43
C TRP A 84 14.21 -14.68 17.98
N SER A 85 14.27 -14.95 19.30
CA SER A 85 15.52 -15.29 19.99
C SER A 85 16.07 -16.67 19.61
N TYR A 86 15.25 -17.51 18.97
CA TYR A 86 15.61 -18.87 18.58
C TYR A 86 16.09 -18.97 17.14
N PHE A 87 15.44 -18.28 16.21
CA PHE A 87 15.74 -18.36 14.78
C PHE A 87 16.82 -17.37 14.31
N SER A 88 17.13 -16.35 15.10
CA SER A 88 18.18 -15.37 14.78
C SER A 88 19.58 -16.02 14.70
N LYS A 89 20.51 -15.35 14.00
CA LYS A 89 21.92 -15.78 13.94
C LYS A 89 22.54 -15.78 15.35
N LYS A 90 23.20 -16.88 15.75
CA LYS A 90 23.62 -17.18 17.13
C LYS A 90 22.47 -17.24 18.13
N GLY A 91 21.25 -17.47 17.64
CA GLY A 91 20.04 -17.70 18.41
C GLY A 91 20.08 -19.06 19.11
N GLN A 92 19.04 -19.32 19.89
CA GLN A 92 19.01 -20.50 20.76
C GLN A 92 19.06 -21.83 19.99
N PHE A 93 18.42 -21.95 18.82
CA PHE A 93 18.52 -23.20 18.05
C PHE A 93 19.95 -23.50 17.60
N GLU A 94 20.68 -22.49 17.14
CA GLU A 94 22.10 -22.63 16.79
C GLU A 94 22.94 -23.04 18.02
N ARG A 95 22.72 -22.39 19.18
CA ARG A 95 23.43 -22.72 20.43
C ARG A 95 23.12 -24.13 20.93
N LEU A 96 21.92 -24.62 20.68
CA LEU A 96 21.48 -25.96 21.05
C LEU A 96 21.90 -27.02 20.02
N GLY A 97 22.46 -26.63 18.87
CA GLY A 97 22.81 -27.55 17.79
C GLY A 97 21.60 -28.11 17.05
N ILE A 98 20.48 -27.39 17.04
CA ILE A 98 19.24 -27.77 16.36
C ILE A 98 19.17 -27.03 15.02
N ILE A 99 18.95 -27.80 13.95
CA ILE A 99 18.78 -27.32 12.59
C ILE A 99 17.31 -27.44 12.21
N VAL A 100 16.67 -26.32 11.87
CA VAL A 100 15.31 -26.31 11.32
C VAL A 100 15.41 -26.06 9.82
N CYS A 101 14.94 -27.01 9.00
CA CYS A 101 15.04 -26.95 7.55
C CYS A 101 13.94 -26.07 6.94
N GLN A 102 12.71 -26.21 7.41
CA GLN A 102 11.60 -25.34 7.03
C GLN A 102 10.65 -25.15 8.21
N PHE A 103 10.03 -23.98 8.29
CA PHE A 103 9.02 -23.74 9.31
C PHE A 103 7.85 -22.91 8.78
N ASN A 104 6.70 -23.16 9.40
CA ASN A 104 5.53 -22.32 9.29
C ASN A 104 5.30 -21.60 10.63
N LEU A 105 5.00 -20.31 10.56
CA LEU A 105 4.74 -19.48 11.72
C LEU A 105 3.42 -18.75 11.54
N GLU A 106 2.54 -18.93 12.53
CA GLU A 106 1.38 -18.09 12.77
C GLU A 106 1.83 -16.80 13.46
N VAL A 107 1.29 -15.63 13.09
CA VAL A 107 1.64 -14.36 13.74
C VAL A 107 0.38 -13.55 14.02
N GLU A 108 0.20 -13.15 15.27
CA GLU A 108 -0.86 -12.24 15.68
C GLU A 108 -0.58 -10.80 15.22
N ARG A 109 -1.64 -10.02 15.00
CA ARG A 109 -1.53 -8.64 14.50
C ARG A 109 -0.71 -7.72 15.43
N ASN A 110 -0.78 -7.96 16.74
CA ASN A 110 -0.13 -7.12 17.75
C ASN A 110 1.39 -7.38 17.85
N ASP A 111 1.88 -8.47 17.27
CA ASP A 111 3.31 -8.86 17.30
C ASP A 111 4.14 -8.31 16.13
N GLY A 112 3.59 -7.35 15.37
CA GLY A 112 4.20 -6.83 14.15
C GLY A 112 5.66 -6.34 14.32
N ASN A 113 5.97 -5.72 15.46
CA ASN A 113 7.34 -5.25 15.77
C ASN A 113 8.33 -6.41 15.98
N THR A 114 7.93 -7.45 16.70
CA THR A 114 8.75 -8.65 16.95
C THR A 114 8.94 -9.42 15.66
N PHE A 115 7.88 -9.53 14.86
CA PHE A 115 7.92 -10.15 13.54
C PHE A 115 8.83 -9.40 12.57
N SER A 116 8.75 -8.06 12.52
CA SER A 116 9.63 -7.23 11.68
C SER A 116 11.11 -7.47 12.02
N LYS A 117 11.47 -7.46 13.31
CA LYS A 117 12.84 -7.76 13.77
C LYS A 117 13.29 -9.16 13.31
N LEU A 118 12.42 -10.17 13.45
CA LEU A 118 12.66 -11.52 12.93
C LEU A 118 13.02 -11.50 11.46
N ILE A 119 12.14 -10.96 10.63
CA ILE A 119 12.35 -10.98 9.18
C ILE A 119 13.62 -10.23 8.80
N SER A 120 13.88 -9.05 9.36
CA SER A 120 15.10 -8.29 9.07
C SER A 120 16.37 -9.11 9.33
N ASN A 121 16.45 -9.82 10.46
CA ASN A 121 17.64 -10.64 10.75
C ASN A 121 17.75 -11.88 9.89
N LEU A 122 16.63 -12.56 9.60
CA LEU A 122 16.66 -13.74 8.75
C LEU A 122 17.15 -13.39 7.34
N LEU A 123 16.76 -12.21 6.84
CA LEU A 123 17.22 -11.66 5.58
C LEU A 123 18.68 -11.22 5.65
N GLU A 124 19.07 -10.42 6.65
CA GLU A 124 20.46 -9.96 6.84
C GLU A 124 21.46 -11.10 7.04
N SER A 125 21.03 -12.16 7.71
CA SER A 125 21.86 -13.33 7.97
C SER A 125 21.92 -14.33 6.82
N GLU A 126 21.10 -14.13 5.77
CA GLU A 126 20.90 -15.08 4.67
C GLU A 126 20.62 -16.51 5.16
N THR A 127 19.89 -16.64 6.28
CA THR A 127 19.68 -17.96 6.92
C THR A 127 18.44 -18.66 6.35
N TYR A 128 17.39 -17.91 6.03
CA TYR A 128 16.13 -18.44 5.48
C TYR A 128 15.61 -17.58 4.32
N ILE A 129 14.93 -18.21 3.37
CA ILE A 129 14.13 -17.56 2.34
C ILE A 129 12.66 -17.62 2.73
N PHE A 130 11.98 -16.47 2.58
CA PHE A 130 10.54 -16.36 2.69
C PHE A 130 9.85 -16.77 1.38
N LEU A 131 9.00 -17.80 1.41
CA LEU A 131 8.41 -18.36 0.18
C LEU A 131 6.95 -17.98 -0.02
N ARG A 132 6.15 -17.89 1.03
CA ARG A 132 4.70 -17.62 0.92
C ARG A 132 4.12 -17.09 2.22
N SER A 133 3.19 -16.14 2.10
CA SER A 133 2.26 -15.71 3.16
C SER A 133 0.82 -16.04 2.76
N GLU A 134 0.01 -16.50 3.70
CA GLU A 134 -1.44 -16.60 3.57
C GLU A 134 -2.12 -15.75 4.64
N ILE A 135 -3.13 -14.99 4.24
CA ILE A 135 -3.99 -14.21 5.14
C ILE A 135 -5.32 -14.97 5.23
N LYS A 136 -5.63 -15.53 6.40
CA LYS A 136 -7.00 -15.91 6.77
C LYS A 136 -7.58 -14.80 7.65
N GLU A 137 -8.90 -14.73 7.78
CA GLU A 137 -9.65 -13.72 8.57
C GLU A 137 -9.35 -13.82 10.10
N ASN A 138 -8.09 -13.59 10.46
CA ASN A 138 -7.31 -14.05 11.63
C ASN A 138 -6.82 -15.51 11.53
N PRO A 139 -5.57 -15.83 11.92
CA PRO A 139 -4.28 -15.09 11.85
C PRO A 139 -3.44 -15.44 10.58
N LYS A 140 -2.26 -14.81 10.42
CA LYS A 140 -1.40 -14.93 9.23
C LYS A 140 -0.51 -16.17 9.31
N GLN A 141 -0.54 -17.04 8.31
CA GLN A 141 0.37 -18.19 8.20
C GLN A 141 1.48 -17.91 7.19
N LEU A 142 2.72 -18.19 7.58
CA LEU A 142 3.92 -17.94 6.79
C LEU A 142 4.66 -19.24 6.52
N LYS A 143 5.33 -19.36 5.37
CA LYS A 143 6.20 -20.49 5.04
C LYS A 143 7.63 -20.02 4.73
N MET A 144 8.61 -20.56 5.44
CA MET A 144 10.04 -20.22 5.32
C MET A 144 10.91 -21.48 5.16
N VAL A 145 12.00 -21.39 4.40
CA VAL A 145 12.95 -22.50 4.11
C VAL A 145 14.38 -22.05 4.31
N ASN A 146 15.23 -22.89 4.91
CA ASN A 146 16.62 -22.60 5.22
C ASN A 146 17.47 -22.49 3.93
N TYR A 147 18.13 -21.35 3.75
CA TYR A 147 18.88 -21.01 2.54
C TYR A 147 20.22 -21.74 2.42
N GLN A 148 20.91 -21.96 3.54
CA GLN A 148 22.25 -22.53 3.55
C GLN A 148 22.23 -24.01 3.13
N LEU A 149 21.16 -24.73 3.46
CA LEU A 149 20.93 -26.11 3.01
C LEU A 149 20.69 -26.19 1.50
N LEU A 150 19.95 -25.24 0.92
CA LEU A 150 19.77 -25.15 -0.53
C LEU A 150 21.11 -24.89 -1.24
N ARG A 151 22.00 -24.06 -0.68
CA ARG A 151 23.28 -23.72 -1.32
C ARG A 151 24.24 -24.90 -1.44
N ASN A 152 24.27 -25.81 -0.46
CA ASN A 152 25.20 -26.94 -0.45
C ASN A 152 24.87 -28.00 -1.51
N ASP A 153 23.59 -28.25 -1.82
CA ASP A 153 23.18 -29.13 -2.93
C ASP A 153 23.36 -28.49 -4.31
N PHE A 154 23.27 -27.16 -4.41
CA PHE A 154 23.40 -26.45 -5.68
C PHE A 154 24.84 -26.33 -6.19
N SER A 155 25.86 -26.55 -5.35
CA SER A 155 27.27 -26.46 -5.76
C SER A 155 27.74 -27.61 -6.67
N ALA A 156 26.99 -28.71 -6.75
CA ALA A 156 27.37 -29.91 -7.50
C ALA A 156 26.90 -29.93 -8.98
N ASN A 157 26.07 -28.99 -9.44
CA ASN A 157 25.44 -29.07 -10.77
C ASN A 157 25.35 -27.73 -11.54
N THR A 158 26.32 -26.84 -11.35
CA THR A 158 26.27 -25.45 -11.85
C THR A 158 26.58 -25.22 -13.33
N GLU A 159 27.00 -26.23 -14.12
CA GLU A 159 27.16 -26.04 -15.58
C GLU A 159 25.89 -26.32 -16.38
N LYS A 160 25.13 -27.36 -16.05
CA LYS A 160 23.90 -27.72 -16.80
C LYS A 160 22.72 -26.76 -16.57
N PHE A 161 22.64 -26.11 -15.41
CA PHE A 161 21.51 -25.21 -15.11
C PHE A 161 21.56 -23.89 -15.91
N LYS A 162 22.77 -23.39 -16.23
CA LYS A 162 22.95 -22.21 -17.09
C LYS A 162 22.54 -22.49 -18.54
N GLU A 163 22.77 -23.72 -19.04
CA GLU A 163 22.27 -24.14 -20.36
C GLU A 163 20.75 -24.32 -20.36
N PHE A 164 20.17 -24.95 -19.33
CA PHE A 164 18.73 -25.20 -19.26
C PHE A 164 17.90 -23.90 -19.20
N TYR A 165 18.38 -22.86 -18.50
CA TYR A 165 17.70 -21.57 -18.41
C TYR A 165 17.80 -20.74 -19.70
N ARG A 166 18.90 -20.87 -20.47
CA ARG A 166 19.00 -20.27 -21.81
C ARG A 166 18.11 -20.99 -22.82
N TYR A 167 18.04 -22.33 -22.75
CA TYR A 167 17.21 -23.12 -23.67
C TYR A 167 15.72 -22.86 -23.48
N ARG A 168 15.25 -22.66 -22.23
CA ARG A 168 13.85 -22.39 -21.93
C ARG A 168 13.38 -21.04 -22.48
N LYS A 169 14.20 -19.99 -22.41
CA LYS A 169 13.85 -18.69 -23.02
C LYS A 169 13.71 -18.82 -24.55
N SER A 170 14.62 -19.51 -25.23
CA SER A 170 14.51 -19.69 -26.68
C SER A 170 13.29 -20.51 -27.09
N VAL A 171 12.98 -21.62 -26.42
CA VAL A 171 11.79 -22.44 -26.77
C VAL A 171 10.49 -21.68 -26.57
N PHE A 172 10.34 -20.91 -25.47
CA PHE A 172 9.14 -20.09 -25.27
C PHE A 172 9.00 -18.97 -26.31
N TYR A 173 10.10 -18.35 -26.74
CA TYR A 173 10.07 -17.36 -27.84
C TYR A 173 9.70 -18.01 -29.18
N TYR A 174 10.25 -19.18 -29.51
CA TYR A 174 9.92 -19.87 -30.76
C TYR A 174 8.47 -20.40 -30.76
N CYS A 175 7.97 -20.94 -29.65
CA CYS A 175 6.57 -21.34 -29.52
C CYS A 175 5.62 -20.14 -29.60
N GLY A 176 5.99 -18.99 -29.01
CA GLY A 176 5.22 -17.75 -29.12
C GLY A 176 5.16 -17.22 -30.55
N ILE A 177 6.29 -17.23 -31.27
CA ILE A 177 6.33 -16.82 -32.69
C ILE A 177 5.52 -17.78 -33.56
N ILE A 178 5.61 -19.10 -33.34
CA ILE A 178 4.82 -20.08 -34.07
C ILE A 178 3.32 -19.90 -33.80
N LEU A 179 2.92 -19.63 -32.56
CA LEU A 179 1.52 -19.33 -32.22
C LEU A 179 1.02 -18.05 -32.88
N ILE A 180 1.85 -17.00 -32.95
CA ILE A 180 1.52 -15.76 -33.65
C ILE A 180 1.40 -15.99 -35.16
N VAL A 181 2.31 -16.76 -35.76
CA VAL A 181 2.26 -17.09 -37.19
C VAL A 181 1.06 -17.97 -37.53
N VAL A 182 0.72 -18.95 -36.67
CA VAL A 182 -0.49 -19.78 -36.82
C VAL A 182 -1.74 -18.93 -36.63
N PHE A 183 -1.78 -18.03 -35.63
CA PHE A 183 -2.90 -17.13 -35.41
C PHE A 183 -3.09 -16.17 -36.60
N LEU A 184 -2.02 -15.61 -37.14
CA LEU A 184 -2.07 -14.77 -38.34
C LEU A 184 -2.47 -15.56 -39.60
N ALA A 185 -2.02 -16.80 -39.76
CA ALA A 185 -2.39 -17.66 -40.87
C ALA A 185 -3.87 -18.10 -40.81
N VAL A 186 -4.39 -18.37 -39.62
CA VAL A 186 -5.82 -18.69 -39.39
C VAL A 186 -6.69 -17.45 -39.65
N ASN A 187 -6.28 -16.27 -39.19
CA ASN A 187 -7.03 -15.02 -39.44
C ASN A 187 -6.97 -14.57 -40.92
N PHE A 188 -5.94 -14.95 -41.69
CA PHE A 188 -5.88 -14.68 -43.14
C PHE A 188 -6.72 -15.65 -43.99
N LEU A 189 -7.06 -16.83 -43.47
CA LEU A 189 -7.87 -17.85 -44.16
C LEU A 189 -9.36 -17.81 -43.80
N SER A 190 -9.76 -16.92 -42.89
CA SER A 190 -11.13 -16.77 -42.41
C SER A 190 -11.62 -15.34 -42.65
N TYR A 191 -11.55 -14.90 -43.91
CA TYR A 191 -12.29 -13.73 -44.37
C TYR A 191 -13.43 -14.24 -45.26
N ASP A 192 -14.59 -14.47 -44.66
CA ASP A 192 -15.87 -14.46 -45.36
C ASP A 192 -16.99 -14.08 -44.38
N ASP A 193 -17.97 -13.41 -44.97
CA ASP A 193 -19.12 -12.68 -44.44
C ASP A 193 -20.01 -13.49 -43.48
N GLU A 194 -20.48 -12.86 -42.40
CA GLU A 194 -21.91 -12.79 -42.00
C GLU A 194 -22.12 -12.43 -40.51
N THR A 195 -23.16 -11.62 -40.34
CA THR A 195 -23.82 -11.09 -39.14
C THR A 195 -24.37 -12.13 -38.16
N ILE A 196 -24.46 -11.76 -36.86
CA ILE A 196 -25.68 -11.73 -35.99
C ILE A 196 -25.35 -11.90 -34.48
N ASP A 197 -25.97 -11.01 -33.68
CA ASP A 197 -26.34 -11.01 -32.26
C ASP A 197 -25.41 -11.54 -31.16
N SER A 198 -25.22 -10.69 -30.14
CA SER A 198 -25.25 -11.16 -28.76
C SER A 198 -26.01 -10.19 -27.86
N GLN A 199 -26.92 -10.79 -27.11
CA GLN A 199 -27.86 -10.19 -26.17
C GLN A 199 -27.15 -9.47 -25.02
N GLU A 200 -27.56 -8.23 -24.74
CA GLU A 200 -27.26 -7.54 -23.48
C GLU A 200 -28.03 -8.18 -22.33
N GLN A 201 -27.30 -8.83 -21.42
CA GLN A 201 -27.82 -9.18 -20.10
C GLN A 201 -27.68 -7.98 -19.16
N ASN A 202 -28.83 -7.38 -18.86
CA ASN A 202 -29.05 -6.43 -17.79
C ASN A 202 -28.54 -6.97 -16.43
N TYR A 203 -27.52 -6.34 -15.87
CA TYR A 203 -27.31 -6.33 -14.42
C TYR A 203 -27.78 -4.97 -13.88
N ALA A 204 -28.92 -5.00 -13.20
CA ALA A 204 -29.49 -3.85 -12.52
C ALA A 204 -28.51 -3.27 -11.50
N GLU A 205 -28.18 -2.00 -11.67
CA GLU A 205 -27.36 -1.22 -10.76
C GLU A 205 -28.14 -0.97 -9.46
N HIS A 206 -27.64 -1.45 -8.32
CA HIS A 206 -28.21 -1.13 -7.02
C HIS A 206 -27.85 0.30 -6.62
N PRO A 207 -28.81 1.09 -6.11
CA PRO A 207 -28.55 2.46 -5.67
C PRO A 207 -27.56 2.46 -4.49
N ARG A 208 -26.42 3.12 -4.69
CA ARG A 208 -25.39 3.33 -3.65
C ARG A 208 -25.83 4.46 -2.73
N ASN A 209 -26.16 4.11 -1.49
CA ASN A 209 -26.34 5.09 -0.42
C ASN A 209 -24.96 5.69 -0.07
N ILE A 210 -24.84 7.02 -0.15
CA ILE A 210 -23.64 7.75 0.25
C ILE A 210 -23.80 8.11 1.73
N VAL A 211 -22.91 7.58 2.56
CA VAL A 211 -22.89 7.85 4.00
C VAL A 211 -21.95 9.04 4.25
N ALA A 212 -22.45 10.09 4.89
CA ALA A 212 -21.61 11.19 5.37
C ALA A 212 -20.80 10.69 6.58
N GLU A 213 -19.48 10.64 6.46
CA GLU A 213 -18.61 10.28 7.58
C GLU A 213 -18.28 11.53 8.39
N GLN A 214 -18.71 11.55 9.65
CA GLN A 214 -18.42 12.64 10.58
C GLN A 214 -16.92 12.61 10.95
N GLU A 215 -16.22 13.74 10.76
CA GLU A 215 -14.81 13.92 11.16
C GLU A 215 -14.68 13.91 12.71
N SER A 216 -14.74 12.72 13.31
CA SER A 216 -14.47 12.52 14.73
C SER A 216 -12.98 12.29 14.96
N GLY A 217 -12.27 13.34 15.38
CA GLY A 217 -11.09 13.27 16.25
C GLY A 217 -9.96 12.29 15.88
N GLN A 218 -9.71 12.00 14.61
CA GLN A 218 -8.63 11.10 14.21
C GLN A 218 -7.26 11.74 14.48
N LYS A 219 -6.45 11.13 15.35
CA LYS A 219 -5.05 11.53 15.52
C LYS A 219 -4.25 11.12 14.29
N LEU A 220 -3.43 12.05 13.79
CA LEU A 220 -2.42 11.77 12.78
C LEU A 220 -1.44 10.70 13.32
N PRO A 221 -1.20 9.58 12.62
CA PRO A 221 -0.18 8.63 13.04
C PRO A 221 1.22 9.11 12.68
N PHE A 222 2.20 8.41 13.24
CA PHE A 222 3.63 8.70 13.17
C PHE A 222 4.10 8.98 11.73
N THR A 223 4.46 10.23 11.47
CA THR A 223 5.32 10.62 10.36
C THR A 223 6.70 10.00 10.60
N THR A 224 7.14 9.11 9.69
CA THR A 224 8.47 8.47 9.77
C THR A 224 9.61 9.41 9.36
N THR A 225 9.29 10.57 8.80
CA THR A 225 10.25 11.57 8.37
C THR A 225 9.98 12.94 8.99
N PRO A 226 10.93 13.49 9.77
CA PRO A 226 10.87 14.88 10.18
C PRO A 226 11.01 15.80 8.96
N SER A 227 10.19 16.85 8.89
CA SER A 227 10.33 17.88 7.85
C SER A 227 11.71 18.54 7.96
N PRO A 228 12.41 18.80 6.83
CA PRO A 228 13.65 19.55 6.85
C PRO A 228 13.47 20.91 7.54
N PRO A 229 14.49 21.44 8.23
CA PRO A 229 14.42 22.77 8.82
C PRO A 229 14.10 23.80 7.73
N LEU A 230 13.01 24.55 7.93
CA LEU A 230 12.55 25.58 7.00
C LEU A 230 13.59 26.70 6.91
N ILE A 231 14.33 26.74 5.81
CA ILE A 231 14.93 27.99 5.35
C ILE A 231 13.75 28.95 5.09
N PRO A 232 13.81 30.22 5.54
CA PRO A 232 12.75 31.18 5.26
C PRO A 232 12.51 31.25 3.75
N TYR A 233 11.33 30.78 3.31
CA TYR A 233 10.94 30.84 1.92
C TYR A 233 10.54 32.28 1.57
N LYS A 234 11.20 32.87 0.59
CA LYS A 234 11.02 34.28 0.20
C LYS A 234 10.56 34.36 -1.24
N TYR A 235 9.25 34.25 -1.44
CA TYR A 235 8.64 34.25 -2.77
C TYR A 235 9.00 35.51 -3.57
N GLU A 236 9.08 36.67 -2.93
CA GLU A 236 9.33 37.96 -3.55
C GLU A 236 10.76 38.11 -4.10
N GLU A 237 11.69 37.28 -3.65
CA GLU A 237 13.08 37.28 -4.12
C GLU A 237 13.31 36.32 -5.30
N LEU A 238 12.31 35.52 -5.69
CA LEU A 238 12.40 34.56 -6.79
C LEU A 238 12.36 35.26 -8.17
N PRO A 239 13.02 34.72 -9.20
CA PRO A 239 12.91 35.23 -10.56
C PRO A 239 11.52 34.92 -11.15
N ALA A 240 11.10 35.65 -12.19
CA ALA A 240 9.91 35.28 -12.95
C ALA A 240 10.09 33.92 -13.65
N CYS A 241 9.02 33.13 -13.75
CA CYS A 241 9.09 31.83 -14.41
C CYS A 241 9.34 31.94 -15.92
N ASP A 242 10.28 31.15 -16.43
CA ASP A 242 10.43 30.86 -17.86
C ASP A 242 9.96 29.43 -18.13
N PHE A 243 8.81 29.30 -18.80
CA PHE A 243 8.26 28.00 -19.17
C PHE A 243 8.65 27.57 -20.59
N SER A 244 9.50 28.32 -21.30
CA SER A 244 9.88 28.02 -22.69
C SER A 244 11.08 27.08 -22.79
N THR A 245 12.00 27.13 -21.83
CA THR A 245 13.23 26.34 -21.83
C THR A 245 13.53 25.77 -20.45
N ASP A 246 14.24 24.65 -20.42
CA ASP A 246 14.69 24.07 -19.16
C ASP A 246 15.84 24.88 -18.57
N SER A 247 15.87 25.02 -17.25
CA SER A 247 16.97 25.67 -16.54
C SER A 247 18.30 24.98 -16.88
N PRO A 248 19.35 25.72 -17.26
CA PRO A 248 20.66 25.14 -17.53
C PRO A 248 21.34 24.61 -16.25
N LYS A 249 20.82 24.97 -15.08
CA LYS A 249 21.28 24.52 -13.75
C LYS A 249 20.05 24.18 -12.90
N PRO A 250 19.34 23.09 -13.21
CA PRO A 250 18.13 22.75 -12.49
C PRO A 250 18.46 22.42 -11.04
N LEU A 251 17.62 22.86 -10.10
CA LEU A 251 17.77 22.53 -8.68
C LEU A 251 17.78 21.00 -8.48
N HIS A 252 16.93 20.30 -9.23
CA HIS A 252 16.80 18.85 -9.22
C HIS A 252 16.75 18.28 -10.64
N ASN A 253 17.43 17.15 -10.86
CA ASN A 253 17.28 16.40 -12.11
C ASN A 253 15.99 15.56 -12.06
N ALA A 254 14.90 16.11 -12.61
CA ALA A 254 13.59 15.47 -12.60
C ALA A 254 13.57 14.09 -13.29
N GLU A 255 14.32 13.93 -14.39
CA GLU A 255 14.41 12.64 -15.08
C GLU A 255 15.10 11.57 -14.21
N ALA A 256 16.18 11.95 -13.53
CA ALA A 256 16.89 11.05 -12.63
C ALA A 256 16.03 10.66 -11.42
N ILE A 257 15.32 11.63 -10.82
CA ILE A 257 14.35 11.41 -9.75
C ILE A 257 13.25 10.45 -10.20
N ALA A 258 12.61 10.71 -11.34
CA ALA A 258 11.54 9.85 -11.86
C ALA A 258 12.06 8.43 -12.11
N ASN A 259 13.23 8.29 -12.72
CA ASN A 259 13.81 6.98 -13.01
C ASN A 259 14.16 6.18 -11.76
N GLU A 260 14.73 6.80 -10.73
CA GLU A 260 14.99 6.16 -9.44
C GLU A 260 13.68 5.75 -8.76
N PHE A 261 12.75 6.68 -8.64
CA PHE A 261 11.47 6.46 -7.98
C PHE A 261 10.70 5.30 -8.64
N PHE A 262 10.50 5.33 -9.96
CA PHE A 262 9.73 4.29 -10.64
C PHE A 262 10.46 2.95 -10.72
N LYS A 263 11.79 2.93 -10.65
CA LYS A 263 12.56 1.68 -10.49
C LYS A 263 12.24 1.00 -9.17
N CYS A 264 12.10 1.77 -8.09
CA CYS A 264 11.64 1.28 -6.79
C CYS A 264 10.15 0.88 -6.84
N ALA A 265 9.28 1.81 -7.22
CA ALA A 265 7.83 1.65 -7.13
C ALA A 265 7.30 0.50 -7.99
N SER A 266 7.81 0.33 -9.22
CA SER A 266 7.35 -0.74 -10.12
C SER A 266 7.55 -2.13 -9.51
N MET A 267 8.69 -2.37 -8.86
CA MET A 267 8.99 -3.67 -8.24
C MET A 267 8.07 -3.99 -7.05
N ILE A 268 7.64 -2.97 -6.32
CA ILE A 268 6.74 -3.09 -5.19
C ILE A 268 5.31 -3.34 -5.68
N LEU A 269 4.85 -2.53 -6.63
CA LEU A 269 3.48 -2.56 -7.13
C LEU A 269 3.17 -3.81 -7.95
N LEU A 270 4.16 -4.42 -8.59
CA LEU A 270 4.01 -5.74 -9.23
C LEU A 270 3.51 -6.83 -8.26
N ARG A 271 3.81 -6.72 -6.95
CA ARG A 271 3.33 -7.67 -5.93
C ARG A 271 1.82 -7.59 -5.72
N PHE A 272 1.20 -6.47 -6.11
CA PHE A 272 -0.21 -6.19 -5.89
C PHE A 272 -1.03 -6.14 -7.18
N ALA A 273 -0.46 -6.56 -8.32
CA ALA A 273 -1.10 -6.45 -9.64
C ALA A 273 -2.49 -7.11 -9.76
N MET A 274 -2.85 -8.01 -8.83
CA MET A 274 -4.18 -8.65 -8.76
C MET A 274 -4.82 -8.51 -7.36
N ASN A 275 -4.35 -7.58 -6.54
CA ASN A 275 -4.85 -7.38 -5.18
C ASN A 275 -4.95 -5.87 -4.83
N PRO A 276 -5.95 -5.15 -5.38
CA PRO A 276 -6.18 -3.73 -5.10
C PRO A 276 -6.30 -3.42 -3.60
N GLN A 277 -7.04 -4.24 -2.86
CA GLN A 277 -7.28 -4.09 -1.42
C GLN A 277 -5.97 -4.21 -0.65
N GLY A 278 -5.16 -5.22 -1.01
CA GLY A 278 -3.82 -5.38 -0.46
C GLY A 278 -2.89 -4.23 -0.82
N MET A 279 -2.98 -3.70 -2.04
CA MET A 279 -2.19 -2.54 -2.47
C MET A 279 -2.50 -1.33 -1.59
N LEU A 280 -3.79 -1.00 -1.45
CA LEU A 280 -4.23 0.15 -0.67
C LEU A 280 -3.84 -0.04 0.81
N PHE A 281 -4.21 -1.16 1.43
CA PHE A 281 -3.88 -1.44 2.83
C PHE A 281 -2.37 -1.35 3.14
N ASN A 282 -1.51 -1.80 2.23
CA ASN A 282 -0.06 -1.76 2.40
C ASN A 282 0.60 -0.50 1.84
N TRP A 283 -0.16 0.42 1.25
CA TRP A 283 0.35 1.64 0.61
C TRP A 283 1.33 2.43 1.50
N PRO A 284 0.96 2.85 2.74
CA PRO A 284 1.87 3.61 3.61
C PRO A 284 3.13 2.84 4.02
N TYR A 285 3.05 1.51 4.09
CA TYR A 285 4.16 0.68 4.56
C TYR A 285 5.11 0.26 3.46
N THR A 286 4.67 0.30 2.20
CA THR A 286 5.45 -0.24 1.08
C THR A 286 5.98 0.85 0.18
N ILE A 287 5.17 1.86 -0.14
CA ILE A 287 5.59 2.91 -1.06
C ILE A 287 6.56 3.90 -0.42
N TYR A 288 6.44 4.13 0.89
CA TYR A 288 7.30 5.05 1.64
C TYR A 288 8.79 4.79 1.41
N VAL A 289 9.20 3.54 1.18
CA VAL A 289 10.62 3.22 0.92
C VAL A 289 11.17 3.90 -0.34
N CYS A 290 10.32 4.17 -1.33
CA CYS A 290 10.72 4.88 -2.55
C CYS A 290 10.87 6.39 -2.33
N ASP A 291 10.29 6.93 -1.26
CA ASP A 291 10.45 8.34 -0.89
C ASP A 291 11.81 8.61 -0.25
N GLU A 292 12.40 7.57 0.35
CA GLU A 292 13.67 7.61 1.07
C GLU A 292 14.88 7.29 0.18
N GLU A 293 14.66 7.07 -1.12
CA GLU A 293 15.75 6.92 -2.10
C GLU A 293 16.56 8.23 -2.25
N ASP A 294 17.82 8.13 -2.70
CA ASP A 294 18.79 9.23 -2.58
C ASP A 294 18.38 10.52 -3.31
N LEU A 295 17.76 10.43 -4.49
CA LEU A 295 17.30 11.59 -5.24
C LEU A 295 15.89 12.00 -4.84
N SER A 296 14.99 11.04 -4.62
CA SER A 296 13.60 11.30 -4.21
C SER A 296 13.50 11.99 -2.85
N SER A 297 14.33 11.60 -1.89
CA SER A 297 14.38 12.18 -0.54
C SER A 297 14.82 13.65 -0.52
N ARG A 298 15.48 14.13 -1.59
CA ARG A 298 15.95 15.52 -1.72
C ARG A 298 14.87 16.48 -2.20
N ILE A 299 13.69 16.00 -2.60
CA ILE A 299 12.58 16.86 -3.00
C ILE A 299 12.13 17.67 -1.77
N PRO A 300 12.11 19.02 -1.85
CA PRO A 300 11.87 19.90 -0.70
C PRO A 300 10.37 19.99 -0.36
N LEU A 301 9.80 18.87 0.09
CA LEU A 301 8.41 18.80 0.53
C LEU A 301 8.21 19.52 1.86
N ILE A 302 7.20 20.39 1.89
CA ILE A 302 6.79 21.14 3.08
C ILE A 302 5.42 20.63 3.53
N SER A 303 5.29 20.44 4.83
CA SER A 303 4.05 20.03 5.48
C SER A 303 3.20 21.25 5.87
N PHE A 304 1.91 21.17 5.59
CA PHE A 304 0.87 22.11 6.03
C PHE A 304 -0.15 21.34 6.87
N ASP A 305 0.02 21.41 8.20
CA ASP A 305 -0.78 20.67 9.17
C ASP A 305 -1.81 21.58 9.86
N ASN A 306 -3.09 21.25 9.70
CA ASN A 306 -4.19 21.94 10.37
C ASN A 306 -4.60 21.28 11.71
N GLY A 307 -4.00 20.16 12.09
CA GLY A 307 -4.28 19.37 13.29
C GLY A 307 -5.23 18.19 13.06
N GLN A 308 -5.96 18.18 11.93
CA GLN A 308 -6.83 17.09 11.50
C GLN A 308 -6.28 16.40 10.23
N LYS A 309 -5.68 17.20 9.36
CA LYS A 309 -5.16 16.81 8.05
C LYS A 309 -3.76 17.41 7.87
N GLN A 310 -2.91 16.61 7.23
CA GLN A 310 -1.58 17.00 6.82
C GLN A 310 -1.54 17.02 5.30
N TYR A 311 -1.30 18.19 4.73
CA TYR A 311 -1.08 18.39 3.30
C TYR A 311 0.41 18.58 3.03
N TRP A 312 0.87 18.17 1.86
CA TRP A 312 2.25 18.35 1.42
C TRP A 312 2.29 19.19 0.14
N ALA A 313 3.31 20.04 0.01
CA ALA A 313 3.57 20.74 -1.25
C ALA A 313 5.06 20.99 -1.46
N VAL A 314 5.46 21.05 -2.72
CA VAL A 314 6.71 21.67 -3.16
C VAL A 314 6.39 23.11 -3.52
N LEU A 315 7.13 24.06 -2.92
CA LEU A 315 6.95 25.47 -3.22
C LEU A 315 7.62 25.82 -4.57
N PRO A 316 7.09 26.81 -5.32
CA PRO A 316 7.65 27.17 -6.60
C PRO A 316 9.06 27.76 -6.45
N THR A 317 9.90 27.57 -7.47
CA THR A 317 11.26 28.11 -7.56
C THR A 317 11.31 29.45 -8.31
N CYS A 318 10.18 29.87 -8.87
CA CYS A 318 10.01 31.11 -9.62
C CYS A 318 8.63 31.76 -9.36
N GLN A 319 8.49 33.04 -9.69
CA GLN A 319 7.25 33.80 -9.54
C GLN A 319 6.32 33.54 -10.72
N GLU A 320 5.18 32.94 -10.40
CA GLU A 320 4.02 32.81 -11.27
C GLU A 320 2.79 32.61 -10.39
N LYS A 321 1.64 33.10 -10.86
CA LYS A 321 0.35 32.83 -10.24
C LYS A 321 0.22 31.35 -9.92
N THR A 322 -0.21 31.04 -8.72
CA THR A 322 -0.37 29.66 -8.25
C THR A 322 -1.84 29.40 -7.98
N THR A 323 -2.33 28.23 -8.41
CA THR A 323 -3.73 27.85 -8.22
C THR A 323 -3.86 26.68 -7.24
N LEU A 324 -4.59 26.88 -6.15
CA LEU A 324 -5.00 25.82 -5.22
C LEU A 324 -6.48 25.51 -5.41
N VAL A 325 -6.81 24.25 -5.68
CA VAL A 325 -8.18 23.74 -5.75
C VAL A 325 -8.37 22.69 -4.66
N THR A 326 -9.39 22.84 -3.82
CA THR A 326 -9.72 21.86 -2.78
C THR A 326 -11.14 21.32 -2.97
N LEU A 327 -11.23 19.99 -3.03
CA LEU A 327 -12.47 19.24 -3.10
C LEU A 327 -12.74 18.63 -1.72
N GLY A 328 -13.87 18.97 -1.10
CA GLY A 328 -14.18 18.58 0.28
C GLY A 328 -13.36 19.40 1.27
N ALA A 329 -13.51 20.72 1.23
CA ALA A 329 -12.83 21.65 2.13
C ALA A 329 -13.37 21.52 3.57
N SER A 330 -12.47 21.47 4.55
CA SER A 330 -12.85 21.43 5.97
C SER A 330 -13.16 22.82 6.54
N GLU A 331 -13.85 22.86 7.67
CA GLU A 331 -14.03 24.09 8.45
C GLU A 331 -12.68 24.65 8.95
N ASN A 332 -11.73 23.77 9.24
CA ASN A 332 -10.40 24.16 9.69
C ASN A 332 -9.47 24.49 8.50
N THR A 333 -9.23 25.78 8.31
CA THR A 333 -8.55 26.35 7.14
C THR A 333 -7.10 26.74 7.39
N LYS A 334 -6.50 26.27 8.48
CA LYS A 334 -5.15 26.68 8.87
C LYS A 334 -4.12 26.40 7.78
N SER A 335 -4.20 25.25 7.10
CA SER A 335 -3.26 24.87 6.03
C SER A 335 -3.34 25.81 4.82
N GLU A 336 -4.56 26.20 4.43
CA GLU A 336 -4.86 27.16 3.38
C GLU A 336 -4.36 28.56 3.72
N GLU A 337 -4.52 28.98 4.97
CA GLU A 337 -4.02 30.26 5.47
C GLU A 337 -2.48 30.29 5.52
N ASP A 338 -1.85 29.19 5.93
CA ASP A 338 -0.40 29.09 6.01
C ASP A 338 0.25 29.14 4.62
N ILE A 339 -0.34 28.47 3.62
CA ILE A 339 0.18 28.55 2.26
C ILE A 339 -0.06 29.92 1.61
N LYS A 340 -1.20 30.58 1.91
CA LYS A 340 -1.46 31.98 1.48
C LYS A 340 -0.43 32.97 2.02
N LYS A 341 0.10 32.76 3.22
CA LYS A 341 1.17 33.62 3.79
C LYS A 341 2.48 33.48 3.02
N LEU A 342 2.73 32.32 2.40
CA LEU A 342 3.95 32.04 1.65
C LEU A 342 3.85 32.44 0.17
N LEU A 343 2.67 32.35 -0.43
CA LEU A 343 2.44 32.59 -1.85
C LEU A 343 1.51 33.79 -2.07
N LYS A 344 2.09 34.95 -2.38
CA LYS A 344 1.32 36.20 -2.59
C LYS A 344 0.34 36.14 -3.77
N ASP A 345 0.71 35.45 -4.85
CA ASP A 345 -0.11 35.32 -6.06
C ASP A 345 -0.89 33.99 -6.09
N LEU A 346 -1.49 33.61 -4.96
CA LEU A 346 -2.28 32.38 -4.83
C LEU A 346 -3.76 32.64 -5.11
N GLU A 347 -4.32 32.01 -6.14
CA GLU A 347 -5.77 31.90 -6.36
C GLU A 347 -6.28 30.60 -5.76
N THR A 348 -7.31 30.67 -4.90
CA THR A 348 -7.86 29.51 -4.21
C THR A 348 -9.33 29.26 -4.57
N PHE A 349 -9.63 28.01 -4.91
CA PHE A 349 -10.96 27.49 -5.24
C PHE A 349 -11.30 26.35 -4.28
N GLY A 350 -12.48 26.39 -3.68
CA GLY A 350 -12.92 25.37 -2.73
C GLY A 350 -14.34 24.92 -3.01
N THR A 351 -14.63 23.67 -2.69
CA THR A 351 -16.00 23.14 -2.68
C THR A 351 -16.21 22.23 -1.49
N ASP A 352 -17.38 22.37 -0.86
CA ASP A 352 -17.87 21.44 0.15
C ASP A 352 -19.39 21.47 0.15
N PRO A 353 -20.09 20.32 0.10
CA PRO A 353 -21.55 20.33 0.04
C PRO A 353 -22.24 20.66 1.37
N PHE A 354 -21.55 20.51 2.50
CA PHE A 354 -22.17 20.61 3.82
C PHE A 354 -21.93 21.97 4.46
N HIS A 355 -20.75 22.53 4.27
CA HIS A 355 -20.32 23.76 4.93
C HIS A 355 -20.56 24.96 4.02
N GLY A 356 -21.14 26.02 4.60
CA GLY A 356 -21.35 27.30 3.92
C GLY A 356 -20.05 28.06 3.65
N LYS A 357 -20.20 29.30 3.15
CA LYS A 357 -19.09 30.17 2.72
C LYS A 357 -17.83 30.08 3.60
N ASN A 358 -16.70 29.77 2.97
CA ASN A 358 -15.39 29.71 3.61
C ASN A 358 -14.47 30.84 3.09
N ASN A 359 -14.03 31.74 3.99
CA ASN A 359 -13.22 32.91 3.63
C ASN A 359 -11.74 32.58 3.35
N ALA A 360 -11.29 31.35 3.65
CA ALA A 360 -9.98 30.89 3.22
C ALA A 360 -9.91 30.61 1.71
N TYR A 361 -11.03 30.69 1.00
CA TYR A 361 -11.09 30.52 -0.45
C TYR A 361 -11.44 31.82 -1.16
N GLY A 362 -10.73 32.14 -2.24
CA GLY A 362 -11.07 33.27 -3.10
C GLY A 362 -12.41 33.04 -3.81
N LYS A 363 -12.66 31.79 -4.20
CA LYS A 363 -13.95 31.31 -4.72
C LYS A 363 -14.34 30.03 -4.00
N PHE A 364 -15.54 29.99 -3.43
CA PHE A 364 -16.05 28.84 -2.69
C PHE A 364 -17.45 28.49 -3.15
N ASN A 365 -17.69 27.23 -3.51
CA ASN A 365 -19.00 26.74 -3.93
C ASN A 365 -19.50 25.73 -2.90
N GLN A 366 -20.70 25.94 -2.35
CA GLN A 366 -21.32 24.98 -1.43
C GLN A 366 -22.04 23.88 -2.22
N VAL A 367 -21.28 23.02 -2.88
CA VAL A 367 -21.79 21.99 -3.78
C VAL A 367 -20.96 20.71 -3.70
N ALA A 368 -21.59 19.59 -4.04
CA ALA A 368 -20.91 18.34 -4.34
C ALA A 368 -20.56 18.28 -5.84
N LEU A 369 -19.48 17.59 -6.17
CA LEU A 369 -19.10 17.34 -7.57
C LEU A 369 -19.78 16.07 -8.08
N SER A 370 -20.54 16.18 -9.18
CA SER A 370 -21.25 15.07 -9.81
C SER A 370 -20.89 14.94 -11.30
N THR A 371 -21.07 13.73 -11.84
CA THR A 371 -20.99 13.48 -13.30
C THR A 371 -22.35 13.62 -13.99
N ASP A 372 -23.43 13.71 -13.22
CA ASP A 372 -24.81 13.77 -13.68
C ASP A 372 -25.56 14.90 -12.94
N ASP A 373 -26.29 15.75 -13.67
CA ASP A 373 -26.99 16.97 -13.21
C ASP A 373 -28.22 16.72 -12.31
N HIS A 374 -28.29 15.57 -11.63
CA HIS A 374 -29.42 15.24 -10.76
C HIS A 374 -28.97 15.23 -9.30
N GLU A 375 -29.75 15.89 -8.44
CA GLU A 375 -29.53 16.01 -7.00
C GLU A 375 -29.14 14.67 -6.37
N ILE A 376 -28.00 14.64 -5.67
CA ILE A 376 -27.56 13.44 -4.97
C ILE A 376 -28.32 13.37 -3.64
N SER A 377 -29.17 12.35 -3.49
CA SER A 377 -29.84 12.00 -2.24
C SER A 377 -28.82 11.41 -1.27
N MET A 378 -28.58 12.07 -0.14
CA MET A 378 -27.69 11.57 0.92
C MET A 378 -28.56 11.07 2.08
N VAL A 379 -28.42 9.79 2.44
CA VAL A 379 -29.08 9.23 3.63
C VAL A 379 -28.13 9.41 4.80
N ASP A 380 -28.46 10.30 5.72
CA ASP A 380 -27.81 10.32 7.03
C ASP A 380 -28.30 9.11 7.82
N SER A 381 -27.38 8.23 8.21
CA SER A 381 -27.71 7.00 8.94
C SER A 381 -28.03 7.23 10.42
N ASN A 382 -27.78 8.44 10.95
CA ASN A 382 -27.96 8.76 12.36
C ASN A 382 -29.15 9.67 12.68
N ASP A 383 -29.75 10.32 11.68
CA ASP A 383 -30.88 11.20 11.92
C ASP A 383 -32.21 10.49 11.67
N LYS A 384 -32.87 10.06 12.75
CA LYS A 384 -34.23 9.46 12.72
C LYS A 384 -35.32 10.45 12.27
N PHE A 385 -34.96 11.68 11.87
CA PHE A 385 -35.85 12.71 11.35
C PHE A 385 -35.48 13.24 9.95
N SER A 386 -34.63 12.55 9.17
CA SER A 386 -34.22 13.06 7.84
C SER A 386 -35.29 12.86 6.75
N ASP A 387 -36.22 13.79 6.65
CA ASP A 387 -36.89 14.05 5.37
C ASP A 387 -35.84 14.61 4.38
N LYS A 388 -35.21 13.72 3.59
CA LYS A 388 -34.43 14.00 2.37
C LYS A 388 -33.39 15.14 2.45
N ASN A 389 -32.18 14.84 2.91
CA ASN A 389 -31.03 15.72 2.75
C ASN A 389 -30.49 15.63 1.32
N PHE A 390 -30.92 16.54 0.44
CA PHE A 390 -30.31 16.75 -0.87
C PHE A 390 -29.13 17.71 -0.74
N VAL A 391 -28.02 17.39 -1.39
CA VAL A 391 -26.89 18.33 -1.56
C VAL A 391 -26.92 18.90 -2.96
N ALA A 392 -26.70 20.21 -3.08
CA ALA A 392 -26.56 20.85 -4.39
C ALA A 392 -25.36 20.25 -5.13
N THR A 393 -25.49 19.97 -6.41
CA THR A 393 -24.42 19.44 -7.25
C THR A 393 -24.02 20.45 -8.31
N VAL A 394 -22.76 20.38 -8.74
CA VAL A 394 -22.29 21.06 -9.95
C VAL A 394 -21.61 20.04 -10.86
N ASP A 395 -21.77 20.23 -12.16
CA ASP A 395 -21.02 19.45 -13.14
C ASP A 395 -19.52 19.72 -12.95
N GLN A 396 -18.76 18.63 -12.96
CA GLN A 396 -17.33 18.69 -12.73
C GLN A 396 -16.59 19.50 -13.82
N ARG A 397 -17.05 19.48 -15.07
CA ARG A 397 -16.42 20.25 -16.15
C ARG A 397 -16.70 21.74 -16.02
N GLU A 398 -17.89 22.12 -15.55
CA GLU A 398 -18.22 23.51 -15.22
C GLU A 398 -17.36 24.03 -14.07
N PHE A 399 -17.15 23.22 -13.02
CA PHE A 399 -16.32 23.60 -11.88
C PHE A 399 -14.85 23.82 -12.27
N PHE A 400 -14.27 22.90 -13.05
CA PHE A 400 -12.87 22.99 -13.48
C PHE A 400 -12.69 23.88 -14.72
N ASN A 401 -13.14 25.14 -14.64
CA ASN A 401 -12.93 26.15 -15.68
C ASN A 401 -11.58 26.89 -15.50
N VAL A 402 -10.48 26.13 -15.51
CA VAL A 402 -9.10 26.62 -15.39
C VAL A 402 -8.20 25.85 -16.35
N THR A 403 -7.07 26.42 -16.78
CA THR A 403 -6.11 25.72 -17.67
C THR A 403 -5.02 24.97 -16.90
N LYS A 404 -4.79 25.33 -15.63
CA LYS A 404 -3.75 24.77 -14.78
C LYS A 404 -4.18 24.79 -13.31
N ILE A 405 -3.92 23.69 -12.63
CA ILE A 405 -4.08 23.49 -11.20
C ILE A 405 -2.70 23.14 -10.65
N ASP A 406 -2.11 24.06 -9.90
CA ASP A 406 -0.81 23.82 -9.29
C ASP A 406 -0.91 22.82 -8.13
N MET A 407 -1.94 22.97 -7.31
CA MET A 407 -2.18 22.15 -6.13
C MET A 407 -3.64 21.73 -6.10
N LEU A 408 -3.89 20.42 -6.17
CA LEU A 408 -5.21 19.82 -6.09
C LEU A 408 -5.33 19.01 -4.80
N TRP A 409 -6.18 19.42 -3.87
CA TRP A 409 -6.46 18.69 -2.65
C TRP A 409 -7.80 17.98 -2.77
N ILE A 410 -7.82 16.66 -2.61
CA ILE A 410 -8.99 15.82 -2.82
C ILE A 410 -9.30 15.10 -1.51
N THR A 411 -10.40 15.49 -0.88
CA THR A 411 -11.02 14.78 0.23
C THR A 411 -12.27 14.06 -0.29
N PRO A 412 -12.50 12.78 0.02
CA PRO A 412 -13.66 12.02 -0.45
C PRO A 412 -14.99 12.42 0.21
N ASN A 413 -15.04 13.52 0.96
CA ASN A 413 -16.23 13.96 1.68
C ASN A 413 -17.29 14.47 0.69
N ALA A 414 -18.26 13.60 0.43
CA ALA A 414 -19.50 13.82 -0.33
C ALA A 414 -19.34 14.26 -1.80
N GLY A 415 -19.54 13.29 -2.68
CA GLY A 415 -19.61 13.48 -4.13
C GLY A 415 -19.29 12.19 -4.88
N ASN A 416 -19.46 12.22 -6.20
CA ASN A 416 -19.12 11.11 -7.10
C ASN A 416 -17.88 11.46 -7.94
N PHE A 417 -16.94 12.23 -7.40
CA PHE A 417 -15.71 12.57 -8.12
C PHE A 417 -14.88 11.30 -8.36
N LYS A 418 -14.68 10.97 -9.63
CA LYS A 418 -13.95 9.77 -10.07
C LYS A 418 -12.54 10.18 -10.46
N TYR A 419 -11.67 10.37 -9.47
CA TYR A 419 -10.30 10.86 -9.67
C TYR A 419 -9.53 10.06 -10.73
N GLU A 420 -9.78 8.76 -10.85
CA GLU A 420 -9.16 7.89 -11.85
C GLU A 420 -9.57 8.23 -13.29
N LYS A 421 -10.77 8.80 -13.49
CA LYS A 421 -11.23 9.26 -14.82
C LYS A 421 -10.64 10.62 -15.20
N TYR A 422 -10.26 11.43 -14.22
CA TYR A 422 -9.73 12.78 -14.44
C TYR A 422 -8.22 12.77 -14.63
N LEU A 423 -7.50 12.02 -13.78
CA LEU A 423 -6.04 12.09 -13.68
C LEU A 423 -5.29 11.16 -14.65
N ASN A 424 -5.92 10.07 -15.09
CA ASN A 424 -5.32 9.14 -16.06
C ASN A 424 -5.06 9.80 -17.42
N LYS A 425 -4.20 9.20 -18.23
CA LYS A 425 -3.97 9.64 -19.60
C LYS A 425 -5.24 9.50 -20.43
N ASP A 426 -5.45 10.44 -21.33
CA ASP A 426 -6.70 10.59 -22.09
C ASP A 426 -7.93 10.76 -21.17
N GLY A 427 -7.69 11.17 -19.92
CA GLY A 427 -8.71 11.47 -18.92
C GLY A 427 -9.37 12.83 -19.14
N GLU A 428 -10.33 13.16 -18.28
CA GLU A 428 -11.13 14.38 -18.43
C GLU A 428 -10.28 15.66 -18.32
N PHE A 429 -9.28 15.72 -17.43
CA PHE A 429 -8.40 16.90 -17.37
C PHE A 429 -7.61 17.09 -18.67
N GLU A 430 -7.10 16.02 -19.28
CA GLU A 430 -6.37 16.11 -20.56
C GLU A 430 -7.29 16.56 -21.70
N LYS A 431 -8.51 16.01 -21.78
CA LYS A 431 -9.53 16.43 -22.76
C LYS A 431 -9.92 17.90 -22.61
N MET A 432 -9.93 18.39 -21.38
CA MET A 432 -10.23 19.79 -21.05
C MET A 432 -9.01 20.71 -21.18
N GLY A 433 -7.81 20.17 -21.40
CA GLY A 433 -6.57 20.94 -21.44
C GLY A 433 -6.13 21.47 -20.07
N VAL A 434 -6.56 20.82 -18.98
CA VAL A 434 -6.20 21.16 -17.59
C VAL A 434 -4.94 20.42 -17.18
N LYS A 435 -3.89 21.16 -16.83
CA LYS A 435 -2.66 20.59 -16.27
C LYS A 435 -2.74 20.53 -14.75
N VAL A 436 -2.34 19.41 -14.14
CA VAL A 436 -2.27 19.27 -12.68
C VAL A 436 -0.83 18.99 -12.27
N CYS A 437 -0.25 19.83 -11.41
CA CYS A 437 1.14 19.69 -10.99
C CYS A 437 1.32 18.90 -9.70
N GLN A 438 0.50 19.14 -8.69
CA GLN A 438 0.62 18.50 -7.38
C GLN A 438 -0.76 18.07 -6.88
N ILE A 439 -0.84 16.92 -6.23
CA ILE A 439 -2.09 16.38 -5.70
C ILE A 439 -1.87 15.90 -4.27
N ASN A 440 -2.74 16.31 -3.36
CA ASN A 440 -2.94 15.59 -2.10
C ASN A 440 -4.27 14.88 -2.19
N ILE A 441 -4.29 13.59 -1.95
CA ILE A 441 -5.52 12.80 -2.04
C ILE A 441 -5.70 11.94 -0.80
N GLU A 442 -6.92 11.95 -0.29
CA GLU A 442 -7.41 11.00 0.71
C GLU A 442 -8.26 9.93 0.02
N ILE A 443 -8.04 8.68 0.43
CA ILE A 443 -8.56 7.48 -0.22
C ILE A 443 -9.22 6.64 0.87
N THR A 444 -10.50 6.35 0.70
CA THR A 444 -11.21 5.45 1.63
C THR A 444 -10.81 4.00 1.35
N LYS A 445 -10.82 3.14 2.37
CA LYS A 445 -10.56 1.69 2.20
C LYS A 445 -11.43 1.02 1.13
N ASN A 446 -12.63 1.56 0.90
CA ASN A 446 -13.60 1.04 -0.07
C ASN A 446 -13.26 1.43 -1.53
N ASP A 447 -12.35 2.38 -1.72
CA ASP A 447 -11.93 2.87 -3.04
C ASP A 447 -10.67 2.16 -3.58
N ALA A 448 -10.29 1.02 -3.01
CA ALA A 448 -9.12 0.24 -3.42
C ALA A 448 -9.04 -0.02 -4.93
N ASP A 449 -10.17 -0.38 -5.57
CA ASP A 449 -10.22 -0.64 -7.01
C ASP A 449 -10.03 0.64 -7.85
N LYS A 450 -10.58 1.78 -7.40
CA LYS A 450 -10.39 3.07 -8.07
C LYS A 450 -8.95 3.53 -7.93
N TRP A 451 -8.37 3.36 -6.73
CA TRP A 451 -6.98 3.65 -6.46
C TRP A 451 -6.05 2.83 -7.34
N PHE A 452 -6.30 1.53 -7.49
CA PHE A 452 -5.55 0.66 -8.38
C PHE A 452 -5.66 1.10 -9.86
N LYS A 453 -6.85 1.48 -10.31
CA LYS A 453 -7.09 2.00 -11.68
C LYS A 453 -6.41 3.35 -11.95
N LEU A 454 -6.12 4.13 -10.92
CA LEU A 454 -5.31 5.35 -11.03
C LEU A 454 -3.81 5.01 -11.04
N ILE A 455 -3.33 4.28 -10.03
CA ILE A 455 -1.88 4.09 -9.82
C ILE A 455 -1.24 3.25 -10.91
N ASN A 456 -1.88 2.18 -11.36
CA ASN A 456 -1.25 1.25 -12.30
C ASN A 456 -0.87 1.92 -13.64
N PRO A 457 -1.74 2.71 -14.29
CA PRO A 457 -1.35 3.53 -15.44
C PRO A 457 -0.27 4.56 -15.12
N LEU A 458 -0.40 5.31 -14.02
CA LEU A 458 0.55 6.38 -13.67
C LEU A 458 2.00 5.88 -13.52
N VAL A 459 2.17 4.66 -13.03
CA VAL A 459 3.48 4.00 -12.89
C VAL A 459 4.04 3.59 -14.24
N GLN A 460 3.21 3.03 -15.12
CA GLN A 460 3.62 2.65 -16.47
C GLN A 460 4.03 3.86 -17.31
N GLU A 461 3.29 4.96 -17.14
CA GLU A 461 3.50 6.22 -17.86
C GLU A 461 4.58 7.11 -17.22
N LYS A 462 5.02 6.77 -16.00
CA LYS A 462 5.96 7.55 -15.20
C LYS A 462 5.56 9.03 -15.01
N ARG A 463 4.26 9.31 -14.89
CA ARG A 463 3.74 10.70 -14.86
C ARG A 463 3.82 11.37 -13.51
N PHE A 464 3.40 10.68 -12.46
CA PHE A 464 3.38 11.20 -11.11
C PHE A 464 4.18 10.30 -10.19
N ILE A 465 5.18 10.87 -9.52
CA ILE A 465 5.75 10.22 -8.33
C ILE A 465 4.76 10.43 -7.18
N PHE A 466 4.71 9.49 -6.25
CA PHE A 466 3.79 9.53 -5.10
C PHE A 466 4.54 9.35 -3.80
N MET A 467 4.41 10.31 -2.89
CA MET A 467 5.23 10.42 -1.70
C MET A 467 4.40 10.66 -0.44
N ARG A 468 5.06 10.52 0.71
CA ARG A 468 4.53 10.71 2.07
C ARG A 468 3.23 9.94 2.28
N PRO A 469 3.18 8.63 1.95
CA PRO A 469 1.96 7.87 2.14
C PRO A 469 1.73 7.68 3.65
N MET A 470 0.51 7.92 4.10
CA MET A 470 0.08 7.76 5.48
C MET A 470 -1.29 7.11 5.53
N ALA A 471 -1.60 6.42 6.61
CA ALA A 471 -2.98 6.02 6.93
C ALA A 471 -3.47 6.84 8.12
N THR A 472 -4.77 6.93 8.36
CA THR A 472 -5.30 7.45 9.63
C THR A 472 -5.25 6.36 10.71
N GLU A 473 -5.41 6.75 11.98
CA GLU A 473 -5.54 5.78 13.08
C GLU A 473 -6.69 4.80 12.78
N GLY A 474 -6.41 3.50 12.78
CA GLY A 474 -7.36 2.45 12.37
C GLY A 474 -7.27 2.02 10.90
N GLY A 475 -6.65 2.82 10.03
CA GLY A 475 -6.43 2.47 8.62
C GLY A 475 -7.66 2.65 7.71
N GLU A 476 -8.62 3.47 8.13
CA GLU A 476 -9.86 3.73 7.40
C GLU A 476 -9.64 4.64 6.17
N LEU A 477 -8.72 5.60 6.32
CA LEU A 477 -8.35 6.55 5.27
C LEU A 477 -6.85 6.46 5.02
N ILE A 478 -6.48 6.58 3.75
CA ILE A 478 -5.09 6.62 3.29
C ILE A 478 -4.87 7.93 2.57
N ARG A 479 -3.81 8.64 2.92
CA ARG A 479 -3.42 9.89 2.28
C ARG A 479 -2.08 9.73 1.59
N THR A 480 -1.92 10.40 0.47
CA THR A 480 -0.65 10.45 -0.24
C THR A 480 -0.55 11.73 -1.06
N TYR A 481 0.67 12.16 -1.28
CA TYR A 481 0.99 13.29 -2.14
C TYR A 481 1.48 12.78 -3.50
N LEU A 482 1.12 13.44 -4.60
CA LEU A 482 1.62 13.16 -5.94
C LEU A 482 2.24 14.42 -6.55
N LEU A 483 3.38 14.27 -7.24
CA LEU A 483 4.04 15.33 -8.00
C LEU A 483 4.18 14.92 -9.46
N ASN A 484 3.70 15.77 -10.37
CA ASN A 484 3.82 15.58 -11.81
C ASN A 484 5.25 15.85 -12.27
N VAL A 485 5.93 14.79 -12.69
CA VAL A 485 7.32 14.84 -13.18
C VAL A 485 7.41 14.68 -14.70
N ALA A 486 6.27 14.52 -15.38
CA ALA A 486 6.20 14.39 -16.82
C ALA A 486 5.81 15.69 -17.55
N ASP A 487 5.05 16.58 -16.91
CA ASP A 487 4.71 17.88 -17.50
C ASP A 487 5.86 18.89 -17.35
N PRO A 488 6.41 19.43 -18.45
CA PRO A 488 7.55 20.34 -18.40
C PRO A 488 7.30 21.64 -17.63
N GLU A 489 6.08 22.17 -17.61
CA GLU A 489 5.78 23.40 -16.86
C GLU A 489 5.77 23.14 -15.36
N CYS A 490 5.25 21.98 -14.93
CA CYS A 490 5.31 21.57 -13.53
C CYS A 490 6.77 21.34 -13.09
N VAL A 491 7.57 20.66 -13.90
CA VAL A 491 8.99 20.44 -13.63
C VAL A 491 9.75 21.78 -13.53
N ARG A 492 9.54 22.69 -14.48
CA ARG A 492 10.18 24.02 -14.48
C ARG A 492 9.80 24.85 -13.26
N LYS A 493 8.54 24.80 -12.84
CA LYS A 493 8.04 25.60 -11.70
C LYS A 493 8.52 25.09 -10.35
N TYR A 494 8.66 23.77 -10.18
CA TYR A 494 8.83 23.16 -8.85
C TYR A 494 10.17 22.44 -8.63
N LEU A 495 10.88 22.07 -9.70
CA LEU A 495 12.10 21.27 -9.61
C LEU A 495 13.34 21.93 -10.25
N GLN A 496 13.18 23.02 -10.99
CA GLN A 496 14.27 23.65 -11.74
C GLN A 496 14.72 25.00 -11.21
#